data_AF-A0A849KZS5-F1
#
_entry.id   AF-A0A849KZS5-F1
#
_cell.length_a   1.000
_cell.length_b   1.000
_cell.length_c   1.000
_cell.angle_alpha   90.00
_cell.angle_beta   90.00
_cell.angle_gamma   90.00
#
_symmetry.space_group_name_H-M   'P 1'
#
loop_
_entity.id
_entity.type
_entity.pdbx_description
1 polymer ?
#
loop_
_entity_poly.entity_id
_entity_poly.type
_entity_poly.pdbx_seq_one_letter_code
_entity_poly.pdbx_strand_id
1 'polypeptide(L)' 'MGGQAAKEKTVTDENQKAARLRDAAARALAEAEARRKAAKPLDLAPELGGRDGPEPIRFGDWEKKGIASDF' A
#
# COMPACT_ATOMS: atom_id res chain seq x y z
N MET A 1 -24.61 23.40 25.55
CA MET A 1 -23.47 24.08 24.90
C MET A 1 -22.19 23.27 25.07
N GLY A 2 -22.07 22.05 24.50
CA GLY A 2 -20.89 21.18 24.75
C GLY A 2 -20.40 20.33 23.58
N GLY A 3 -21.05 20.39 22.40
CA GLY A 3 -20.74 19.50 21.28
C GLY A 3 -19.63 19.95 20.33
N GLN A 4 -19.27 21.25 20.33
CA GLN A 4 -18.31 21.79 19.35
C GLN A 4 -16.85 21.50 19.72
N ALA A 5 -16.48 21.62 21.00
CA ALA A 5 -15.10 21.41 21.45
C ALA A 5 -14.60 19.96 21.31
N ALA A 6 -15.50 18.97 21.36
CA ALA A 6 -15.14 17.57 21.16
C ALA A 6 -14.85 17.24 19.69
N LYS A 7 -15.64 17.80 18.75
CA LYS A 7 -15.45 17.59 17.32
C LYS A 7 -14.14 18.20 16.80
N GLU A 8 -13.76 19.37 17.31
CA GLU A 8 -12.56 20.08 16.87
C GLU A 8 -11.26 19.35 17.27
N LYS A 9 -11.27 18.69 18.44
CA LYS A 9 -10.16 17.82 18.89
C LYS A 9 -10.02 16.59 18.01
N THR A 10 -11.11 15.91 17.66
CA THR A 10 -11.06 14.71 16.83
C THR A 10 -10.54 15.00 15.43
N VAL A 11 -11.00 16.09 14.80
CA VAL A 11 -10.55 16.49 13.46
C VAL A 11 -9.05 16.84 13.47
N THR A 12 -8.56 17.45 14.55
CA THR A 12 -7.14 17.80 14.66
C THR A 12 -6.25 16.56 14.79
N ASP A 13 -6.67 15.55 15.56
CA ASP A 13 -5.91 14.29 15.71
C ASP A 13 -5.89 13.48 14.40
N GLU A 14 -7.03 13.41 13.69
CA GLU A 14 -7.11 12.76 12.38
C GLU A 14 -6.18 13.42 11.36
N ASN A 15 -6.12 14.75 11.33
CA ASN A 15 -5.21 15.49 10.46
C ASN A 15 -3.74 15.22 10.79
N GLN A 16 -3.39 15.16 12.08
CA GLN A 16 -2.04 14.81 12.52
C GLN A 16 -1.67 13.37 12.19
N LYS A 17 -2.62 12.43 12.30
CA LYS A 17 -2.43 11.04 11.87
C LYS A 17 -2.20 10.96 10.36
N ALA A 18 -3.02 11.65 9.56
CA ALA A 18 -2.89 11.68 8.11
C ALA A 18 -1.54 12.27 7.67
N ALA A 19 -1.06 13.32 8.32
CA ALA A 19 0.27 13.89 8.06
C ALA A 19 1.38 12.85 8.32
N ARG A 20 1.36 12.20 9.49
CA ARG A 20 2.34 11.14 9.85
C ARG A 20 2.36 9.99 8.84
N LEU A 21 1.19 9.58 8.35
CA LEU A 21 1.07 8.52 7.33
C LEU A 21 1.67 8.95 5.99
N ARG A 22 1.44 10.18 5.54
CA ARG A 22 2.04 10.71 4.29
C ARG A 22 3.56 10.75 4.37
N ASP A 23 4.11 11.21 5.50
CA ASP A 23 5.57 11.26 5.71
C ASP A 23 6.18 9.86 5.76
N ALA A 24 5.51 8.90 6.38
CA ALA A 24 5.93 7.50 6.37
C ALA A 24 5.90 6.90 4.97
N ALA A 25 4.84 7.17 4.19
CA ALA A 25 4.72 6.70 2.81
C ALA A 25 5.83 7.28 1.92
N ALA A 26 6.11 8.57 2.02
CA ALA A 26 7.19 9.22 1.26
C ALA A 26 8.55 8.58 1.55
N ARG A 27 8.86 8.31 2.82
CA ARG A 27 10.10 7.62 3.21
C ARG A 27 10.18 6.19 2.66
N ALA A 28 9.11 5.42 2.79
CA ALA A 28 9.06 4.05 2.29
C ALA A 28 9.25 3.97 0.76
N LEU A 29 8.65 4.90 0.01
CA LEU A 29 8.81 4.99 -1.43
C LEU A 29 10.25 5.34 -1.83
N ALA A 30 10.85 6.34 -1.17
CA ALA A 30 12.23 6.73 -1.40
C ALA A 30 13.21 5.57 -1.14
N GLU A 31 13.02 4.82 -0.05
CA GLU A 31 13.83 3.64 0.27
C GLU A 31 13.64 2.51 -0.74
N ALA A 32 12.41 2.24 -1.17
CA ALA A 32 12.13 1.25 -2.19
C ALA A 32 12.78 1.61 -3.54
N GLU A 33 12.75 2.89 -3.92
CA GLU A 33 13.42 3.38 -5.13
C GLU A 33 14.94 3.24 -5.02
N ALA A 34 15.52 3.61 -3.88
CA ALA A 34 16.95 3.44 -3.62
C ALA A 34 17.36 1.95 -3.72
N ARG A 35 16.55 1.04 -3.16
CA ARG A 35 16.74 -0.41 -3.31
C ARG A 35 16.67 -0.86 -4.75
N ARG A 36 15.68 -0.40 -5.53
CA ARG A 36 15.54 -0.73 -6.96
C ARG A 36 16.76 -0.26 -7.77
N LYS A 37 17.27 0.94 -7.48
CA LYS A 37 18.48 1.49 -8.14
C LYS A 37 19.75 0.73 -7.77
N ALA A 38 19.86 0.24 -6.54
CA ALA A 38 20.99 -0.53 -6.07
C ALA A 38 20.93 -2.03 -6.45
N ALA A 39 19.73 -2.55 -6.77
CA ALA A 39 19.55 -3.92 -7.17
C ALA A 39 20.19 -4.18 -8.54
N LYS A 40 20.94 -5.27 -8.64
CA LYS A 40 21.44 -5.75 -9.93
C LYS A 40 20.27 -6.28 -10.77
N PRO A 41 20.28 -6.07 -12.09
CA PRO A 41 19.29 -6.69 -12.97
C PRO A 41 19.36 -8.21 -12.81
N LEU A 42 18.21 -8.82 -12.56
CA LEU A 42 18.08 -10.27 -12.59
C LEU A 42 17.98 -10.69 -14.05
N ASP A 43 18.93 -11.50 -14.51
CA ASP A 43 18.91 -12.11 -15.84
C ASP A 43 17.98 -13.34 -15.79
N LEU A 44 16.68 -13.07 -15.81
CA LEU A 44 15.64 -14.10 -15.84
C LEU A 44 15.24 -14.35 -17.29
N ALA A 45 15.17 -15.62 -17.67
CA ALA A 45 14.61 -16.01 -18.96
C ALA A 45 13.18 -15.44 -19.11
N PRO A 46 12.80 -14.94 -20.29
CA PRO A 46 11.44 -14.48 -20.53
C PRO A 46 10.43 -15.58 -20.24
N GLU A 47 9.38 -15.25 -19.49
CA GLU A 47 8.24 -16.15 -19.28
C GLU A 47 7.50 -16.31 -20.63
N LEU A 48 7.53 -17.50 -21.22
CA LEU A 48 6.86 -17.80 -22.49
C LEU A 48 5.49 -18.43 -22.21
N GLY A 49 4.42 -17.80 -22.71
CA GLY A 49 3.05 -18.30 -22.55
C GLY A 49 2.35 -17.86 -21.26
N GLY A 50 2.99 -17.04 -20.44
CA GLY A 50 2.35 -16.36 -19.30
C GLY A 50 1.43 -15.23 -19.77
N ARG A 51 0.33 -14.99 -19.05
CA ARG A 51 -0.50 -13.80 -19.26
C ARG A 51 0.26 -12.57 -18.73
N ASP A 52 0.24 -11.45 -19.46
CA ASP A 52 0.95 -10.22 -19.05
C ASP A 52 0.68 -9.87 -17.59
N GLY A 53 1.76 -9.65 -16.83
CA GLY A 53 1.72 -9.33 -15.40
C GLY A 53 2.12 -10.50 -14.49
N PRO A 54 2.33 -10.24 -13.19
CA PRO A 54 2.55 -11.32 -12.24
C PRO A 54 1.39 -12.31 -12.31
N GLU A 55 1.69 -13.60 -12.45
CA GLU A 55 0.68 -14.65 -12.59
C GLU A 55 -0.43 -14.47 -11.54
N PRO A 56 -1.72 -14.40 -11.92
CA PRO A 56 -2.82 -14.13 -11.00
C PRO A 56 -2.98 -15.20 -9.91
N ILE A 57 -2.35 -16.36 -10.10
CA ILE A 57 -2.28 -17.45 -9.11
C ILE A 57 -1.38 -17.06 -7.91
N ARG A 58 -0.47 -16.08 -8.07
CA ARG A 58 0.50 -15.67 -7.05
C ARG A 58 0.08 -14.48 -6.17
N PHE A 59 -1.02 -13.79 -6.47
CA PHE A 59 -1.42 -12.56 -5.74
C PHE A 59 -2.89 -12.53 -5.27
N GLY A 60 -3.40 -13.66 -4.77
CA GLY A 60 -4.58 -13.66 -3.91
C GLY A 60 -5.84 -13.07 -4.55
N ASP A 61 -6.50 -13.86 -5.39
CA ASP A 61 -7.92 -13.65 -5.72
C ASP A 61 -8.78 -14.05 -4.50
N TRP A 62 -8.64 -13.33 -3.38
CA TRP A 62 -9.48 -13.51 -2.19
C TRP A 62 -10.69 -12.58 -2.18
N GLU A 63 -10.97 -11.85 -3.25
CA GLU A 63 -12.25 -11.15 -3.37
C GLU A 63 -12.62 -10.73 -4.80
N LYS A 64 -13.85 -11.08 -5.20
CA LYS A 64 -14.55 -10.41 -6.30
C LYS A 64 -16.06 -10.37 -6.03
N LYS A 65 -16.60 -9.17 -5.81
CA LYS A 65 -17.98 -8.88 -5.36
C LYS A 65 -18.27 -9.12 -3.86
N GLY A 66 -17.24 -8.99 -3.03
CA GLY A 66 -17.40 -8.41 -1.69
C GLY A 66 -17.70 -9.34 -0.53
N ILE A 67 -17.23 -10.59 -0.54
CA ILE A 67 -17.08 -11.36 0.70
C ILE A 67 -15.71 -12.03 0.70
N ALA A 68 -14.77 -11.45 1.45
CA ALA A 68 -13.54 -12.11 1.87
C ALA A 68 -13.88 -13.10 2.98
N SER A 69 -13.52 -14.38 2.79
CA SER A 69 -13.65 -15.43 3.80
C SER A 69 -12.26 -15.80 4.30
N ASP A 70 -12.02 -15.63 5.60
CA ASP A 70 -10.84 -16.14 6.29
C ASP A 70 -11.24 -16.59 7.71
N PHE A 71 -10.55 -17.60 8.26
CA PHE A 71 -10.79 -18.16 9.61
C PHE A 71 -10.30 -17.24 10.73
#